data_AF-A0AAD4I698-F1
#
_entry.id   AF-A0AAD4I698-F1
#
_cell.length_a   1.000
_cell.length_b   1.000
_cell.length_c   1.000
_cell.angle_alpha   90.00
_cell.angle_beta   90.00
_cell.angle_gamma   90.00
#
_symmetry.space_group_name_H-M   'P 1'
#
loop_
_entity.id
_entity.type
_entity.pdbx_description
1 polymer ?
#
loop_
_entity_poly.entity_id
_entity_poly.type
_entity_poly.pdbx_seq_one_letter_code
_entity_poly.pdbx_strand_id
1 'polypeptide(L)'
;MTALYTLRQPHPLYAPPATTPTPTAWPSQVYRVHRTSSQTRYSFSTGFSSKNQTTIVNYTSALSRFGLAHLNQQTNISSPFISVYDNLAHAEAVAKHFGEQYGEDTWVVTVDPAHFARGPVFRAVDILRDGASGKDINDEWLHHGEYLVMYRIPPQAIRDETPVCRGVDQRWRAVGVIGGSK
;
A
#
# COMPACT_ATOMS: atom_id res chain seq x y z
N MET A 1 -52.74 30.04 -33.09
CA MET A 1 -51.50 29.30 -33.42
C MET A 1 -50.50 29.60 -32.32
N THR A 2 -50.23 28.63 -31.44
CA THR A 2 -49.45 28.84 -30.21
C THR A 2 -48.10 28.16 -30.37
N ALA A 3 -47.02 28.95 -30.36
CA ALA A 3 -45.65 28.45 -30.50
C ALA A 3 -45.15 27.85 -29.17
N LEU A 4 -44.70 26.60 -29.23
CA LEU A 4 -44.03 25.90 -28.13
C LEU A 4 -42.54 26.26 -28.16
N TYR A 5 -42.05 26.93 -27.11
CA TYR A 5 -40.62 27.11 -26.87
C TYR A 5 -40.09 25.92 -26.05
N THR A 6 -39.31 25.04 -26.69
CA THR A 6 -38.51 24.01 -26.01
C THR A 6 -37.20 24.63 -25.49
N LEU A 7 -37.05 24.68 -24.17
CA LEU A 7 -35.81 25.06 -23.49
C LEU A 7 -34.76 23.93 -23.60
N ARG A 8 -33.56 24.30 -24.07
CA ARG A 8 -32.35 23.46 -24.14
C ARG A 8 -31.92 23.03 -22.73
N GLN A 9 -31.68 21.73 -22.53
CA GLN A 9 -30.99 21.22 -21.34
C GLN A 9 -29.50 21.64 -21.35
N PRO A 10 -28.96 22.19 -20.24
CA PRO A 10 -27.52 22.39 -20.10
C PRO A 10 -26.81 21.06 -19.82
N HIS A 11 -25.62 20.91 -20.39
CA HIS A 11 -24.76 19.73 -20.22
C HIS A 11 -24.36 19.56 -18.74
N PRO A 12 -24.23 18.33 -18.22
CA PRO A 12 -23.76 18.12 -16.86
C PRO A 12 -22.30 18.60 -16.76
N LEU A 13 -22.08 19.59 -15.89
CA LEU A 13 -20.74 20.04 -15.54
C LEU A 13 -19.99 18.86 -14.88
N TYR A 14 -18.83 18.54 -15.43
CA TYR A 14 -17.88 17.58 -14.88
C TYR A 14 -17.51 18.01 -13.46
N ALA A 15 -18.00 17.29 -12.45
CA ALA A 15 -17.61 17.53 -11.07
C ALA A 15 -16.13 17.12 -10.90
N PRO A 16 -15.29 17.93 -10.24
CA PRO A 16 -13.93 17.52 -9.90
C PRO A 16 -13.97 16.27 -9.03
N PRO A 17 -12.99 15.35 -9.14
CA PRO A 17 -12.93 14.17 -8.29
C PRO A 17 -12.94 14.59 -6.82
N ALA A 18 -13.80 13.95 -6.03
CA ALA A 18 -13.93 14.22 -4.61
C ALA A 18 -12.57 14.07 -3.92
N THR A 19 -12.14 15.07 -3.17
CA THR A 19 -10.97 14.97 -2.31
C THR A 19 -11.27 13.93 -1.23
N THR A 20 -10.52 12.84 -1.20
CA THR A 20 -10.64 11.82 -0.16
C THR A 20 -10.36 12.50 1.18
N PRO A 21 -11.29 12.46 2.15
CA PRO A 21 -11.09 13.11 3.44
C PRO A 21 -9.88 12.49 4.14
N THR A 22 -9.08 13.32 4.81
CA THR A 22 -8.01 12.85 5.67
C THR A 22 -8.60 11.90 6.72
N PRO A 23 -8.16 10.63 6.79
CA PRO A 23 -8.65 9.71 7.80
C PRO A 23 -8.40 10.29 9.20
N THR A 24 -9.48 10.41 9.96
CA THR A 24 -9.47 10.91 11.35
C THR A 24 -9.11 9.82 12.35
N ALA A 25 -9.10 8.56 11.91
CA ALA A 25 -8.77 7.40 12.72
C ALA A 25 -7.92 6.42 11.92
N TRP A 26 -7.14 5.63 12.65
CA TRP A 26 -6.34 4.54 12.11
C TRP A 26 -7.27 3.42 11.57
N PRO A 27 -7.00 2.83 10.39
CA PRO A 27 -7.82 1.74 9.85
C PRO A 27 -7.90 0.54 10.81
N SER A 28 -9.07 -0.09 10.90
CA SER A 28 -9.25 -1.30 11.72
C SER A 28 -8.52 -2.53 11.18
N GLN A 29 -8.13 -2.49 9.89
CA GLN A 29 -7.41 -3.54 9.20
C GLN A 29 -6.51 -2.90 8.14
N VAL A 30 -5.29 -3.43 8.00
CA VAL A 30 -4.33 -3.00 6.98
C VAL A 30 -3.68 -4.20 6.30
N TYR A 31 -3.01 -3.96 5.18
CA TYR A 31 -2.50 -5.00 4.30
C TYR A 31 -1.03 -4.76 3.97
N ARG A 32 -0.19 -5.76 4.20
CA ARG A 32 1.25 -5.70 3.91
C ARG A 32 1.54 -6.54 2.67
N VAL A 33 2.04 -5.90 1.61
CA VAL A 33 2.56 -6.60 0.43
C VAL A 33 3.95 -7.16 0.72
N HIS A 34 4.08 -8.48 0.87
CA HIS A 34 5.37 -9.13 1.09
C HIS A 34 5.90 -9.78 -0.19
N ARG A 35 7.24 -9.81 -0.31
CA ARG A 35 7.98 -10.38 -1.45
C ARG A 35 9.21 -11.09 -0.91
N THR A 36 9.64 -12.15 -1.58
CA THR A 36 10.79 -12.97 -1.14
C THR A 36 12.09 -12.17 -1.05
N SER A 37 12.35 -11.27 -2.01
CA SER A 37 13.52 -10.36 -1.98
C SER A 37 13.38 -9.17 -1.04
N SER A 38 12.26 -9.03 -0.32
CA SER A 38 12.05 -7.89 0.56
C SER A 38 13.09 -7.85 1.68
N GLN A 39 13.66 -6.67 1.90
CA GLN A 39 14.57 -6.44 3.01
C GLN A 39 13.86 -6.41 4.37
N THR A 40 12.52 -6.26 4.36
CA THR A 40 11.71 -6.47 5.56
C THR A 40 11.61 -7.97 5.82
N ARG A 41 12.11 -8.42 6.97
CA ARG A 41 12.03 -9.82 7.38
C ARG A 41 10.61 -10.15 7.77
N TYR A 42 10.15 -11.34 7.39
CA TYR A 42 8.82 -11.83 7.71
C TYR A 42 8.83 -13.32 8.01
N SER A 43 8.05 -13.73 9.00
CA SER A 43 7.48 -15.08 9.07
C SER A 43 6.16 -15.01 9.82
N PHE A 44 5.24 -15.93 9.53
CA PHE A 44 3.95 -15.97 10.23
C PHE A 44 4.10 -16.05 11.76
N SER A 45 5.10 -16.80 12.25
CA SER A 45 5.32 -17.00 13.69
C SER A 45 6.01 -15.84 14.41
N THR A 46 6.73 -14.98 13.70
CA THR A 46 7.51 -13.88 14.31
C THR A 46 7.03 -12.48 13.92
N GLY A 47 6.15 -12.37 12.94
CA GLY A 47 5.66 -11.11 12.37
C GLY A 47 6.65 -10.48 11.40
N PHE A 48 6.56 -9.16 11.23
CA PHE A 48 7.49 -8.38 10.40
C PHE A 48 8.52 -7.64 11.22
N SER A 49 9.73 -7.51 10.69
CA SER A 49 10.76 -6.61 11.18
C SER A 49 11.37 -5.84 10.00
N SER A 50 11.34 -4.51 10.07
CA SER A 50 12.05 -3.65 9.12
C SER A 50 13.55 -3.96 9.14
N LYS A 51 14.25 -3.60 8.05
CA LYS A 51 15.70 -3.83 7.94
C LYS A 51 16.48 -3.10 9.04
N ASN A 52 15.98 -1.95 9.48
CA ASN A 52 16.64 -1.11 10.48
C ASN A 52 15.81 -0.99 11.76
N GLN A 53 16.27 -1.63 12.82
CA GLN A 53 15.59 -1.62 14.13
C GLN A 53 16.16 -0.58 15.10
N THR A 54 17.21 0.16 14.72
CA THR A 54 18.01 0.98 15.64
C THR A 54 17.90 2.48 15.36
N THR A 55 17.52 2.87 14.14
CA THR A 55 17.40 4.29 13.79
C THR A 55 16.21 4.92 14.47
N ILE A 56 16.48 5.83 15.40
CA ILE A 56 15.47 6.63 16.09
C ILE A 56 15.04 7.79 15.18
N VAL A 57 13.74 7.93 14.95
CA VAL A 57 13.15 9.05 14.20
C VAL A 57 12.53 10.04 15.20
N ASN A 58 13.34 10.96 15.71
CA ASN A 58 12.94 11.94 16.73
C ASN A 58 12.86 13.39 16.22
N TYR A 59 13.13 13.63 14.93
CA TYR A 59 12.98 14.92 14.28
C TYR A 59 12.47 14.74 12.85
N THR A 60 11.73 15.73 12.34
CA THR A 60 11.06 15.67 11.04
C THR A 60 12.04 15.48 9.88
N SER A 61 13.25 16.03 9.94
CA SER A 61 14.26 15.83 8.89
C SER A 61 14.76 14.38 8.79
N ALA A 62 14.80 13.61 9.89
CA ALA A 62 15.05 12.17 9.84
C ALA A 62 13.86 11.44 9.21
N LEU A 63 12.63 11.82 9.58
CA LEU A 63 11.43 11.25 8.99
C LEU A 63 11.42 11.46 7.47
N SER A 64 11.66 12.68 6.98
CA SER A 64 11.72 12.97 5.55
C SER A 64 12.82 12.17 4.87
N ARG A 65 14.03 12.12 5.44
CA ARG A 65 15.16 11.36 4.84
C ARG A 65 14.84 9.88 4.71
N PHE A 66 14.45 9.21 5.80
CA PHE A 66 14.21 7.77 5.78
C PHE A 66 12.88 7.41 5.11
N GLY A 67 11.87 8.26 5.23
CA GLY A 67 10.55 8.09 4.64
C GLY A 67 10.63 8.22 3.12
N LEU A 68 11.22 9.30 2.59
CA LEU A 68 11.38 9.47 1.15
C LEU A 68 12.28 8.39 0.56
N ALA A 69 13.37 8.01 1.23
CA ALA A 69 14.20 6.89 0.78
C ALA A 69 13.43 5.57 0.73
N HIS A 70 12.55 5.33 1.70
CA HIS A 70 11.71 4.13 1.74
C HIS A 70 10.69 4.11 0.60
N LEU A 71 9.95 5.21 0.42
CA LEU A 71 8.91 5.34 -0.59
C LEU A 71 9.51 5.26 -2.01
N ASN A 72 10.66 5.90 -2.22
CA ASN A 72 11.42 5.81 -3.48
C ASN A 72 12.19 4.49 -3.65
N GLN A 73 11.93 3.49 -2.80
CA GLN A 73 12.53 2.15 -2.87
C GLN A 73 14.07 2.14 -2.90
N GLN A 74 14.71 3.13 -2.27
CA GLN A 74 16.17 3.26 -2.25
C GLN A 74 16.80 2.16 -1.40
N THR A 75 17.70 1.38 -1.98
CA THR A 75 18.31 0.20 -1.31
C THR A 75 19.58 0.52 -0.52
N ASN A 76 20.21 1.66 -0.80
CA ASN A 76 21.41 2.16 -0.12
C ASN A 76 21.12 2.81 1.24
N ILE A 77 19.85 3.03 1.59
CA ILE A 77 19.43 3.55 2.90
C ILE A 77 18.64 2.46 3.63
N SER A 78 19.14 2.03 4.79
CA SER A 78 18.46 1.02 5.60
C SER A 78 17.23 1.61 6.27
N SER A 79 16.05 1.29 5.74
CA SER A 79 14.81 1.90 6.22
C SER A 79 14.30 1.29 7.53
N PRO A 80 13.87 2.12 8.50
CA PRO A 80 13.22 1.66 9.72
C PRO A 80 11.73 1.35 9.56
N PHE A 81 11.16 1.56 8.37
CA PHE A 81 9.72 1.46 8.13
C PHE A 81 9.29 0.14 7.50
N ILE A 82 8.00 -0.17 7.68
CA ILE A 82 7.26 -1.26 7.06
C ILE A 82 6.01 -0.64 6.41
N SER A 83 5.90 -0.72 5.09
CA SER A 83 4.73 -0.27 4.33
C SER A 83 3.50 -1.13 4.59
N VAL A 84 2.37 -0.52 4.92
CA VAL A 84 1.05 -1.16 4.96
C VAL A 84 0.03 -0.31 4.24
N TYR A 85 -0.99 -0.94 3.65
CA TYR A 85 -2.05 -0.28 2.89
C TYR A 85 -3.38 -0.38 3.63
N ASP A 86 -4.22 0.63 3.52
CA ASP A 86 -5.59 0.61 4.09
C ASP A 86 -6.63 -0.13 3.21
N ASN A 87 -6.27 -0.48 1.97
CA ASN A 87 -7.18 -1.07 1.00
C ASN A 87 -6.64 -2.38 0.43
N LEU A 88 -7.43 -3.45 0.52
CA LEU A 88 -7.05 -4.79 0.06
C LEU A 88 -6.83 -4.84 -1.46
N ALA A 89 -7.80 -4.33 -2.23
CA ALA A 89 -7.73 -4.38 -3.69
C ALA A 89 -6.52 -3.60 -4.22
N HIS A 90 -6.17 -2.49 -3.57
CA HIS A 90 -4.96 -1.75 -3.89
C HIS A 90 -3.69 -2.53 -3.52
N ALA A 91 -3.63 -3.14 -2.34
CA ALA A 91 -2.51 -3.98 -1.93
C ALA A 91 -2.30 -5.16 -2.89
N GLU A 92 -3.37 -5.80 -3.36
CA GLU A 92 -3.31 -6.86 -4.38
C GLU A 92 -2.78 -6.35 -5.72
N ALA A 93 -3.22 -5.17 -6.16
CA ALA A 93 -2.70 -4.54 -7.39
C ALA A 93 -1.20 -4.24 -7.29
N VAL A 94 -0.74 -3.71 -6.14
CA VAL A 94 0.69 -3.48 -5.87
C VAL A 94 1.46 -4.81 -5.82
N ALA A 95 0.91 -5.83 -5.15
CA ALA A 95 1.51 -7.16 -5.08
C ALA A 95 1.68 -7.79 -6.46
N LYS A 96 0.69 -7.64 -7.34
CA LYS A 96 0.76 -8.09 -8.73
C LYS A 96 1.81 -7.31 -9.52
N HIS A 97 1.82 -5.98 -9.40
CA HIS A 97 2.81 -5.12 -10.06
C HIS A 97 4.23 -5.52 -9.70
N PHE A 98 4.52 -5.72 -8.40
CA PHE A 98 5.84 -6.19 -8.01
C PHE A 98 6.14 -7.63 -8.42
N GLY A 99 5.14 -8.51 -8.42
CA GLY A 99 5.32 -9.87 -8.92
C GLY A 99 5.73 -9.90 -10.40
N GLU A 100 5.13 -9.03 -11.21
CA GLU A 100 5.47 -8.86 -12.64
C GLU A 100 6.83 -8.16 -12.82
N GLN A 101 7.10 -7.10 -12.05
CA GLN A 101 8.34 -6.32 -12.15
C GLN A 101 9.59 -7.13 -11.76
N TYR A 102 9.49 -7.94 -10.70
CA TYR A 102 10.64 -8.66 -10.15
C TYR A 102 10.65 -10.16 -10.48
N GLY A 103 9.56 -10.70 -11.03
CA GLY A 103 9.47 -12.13 -11.38
C GLY A 103 9.42 -13.05 -10.16
N GLU A 104 8.89 -12.57 -9.04
CA GLU A 104 8.92 -13.27 -7.74
C GLU A 104 7.52 -13.54 -7.19
N ASP A 105 7.47 -14.44 -6.22
CA ASP A 105 6.28 -14.68 -5.41
C ASP A 105 5.95 -13.46 -4.56
N THR A 106 4.68 -13.08 -4.54
CA THR A 106 4.17 -11.98 -3.73
C THR A 106 2.93 -12.41 -2.96
N TRP A 107 2.83 -11.91 -1.74
CA TRP A 107 1.73 -12.16 -0.82
C TRP A 107 1.14 -10.86 -0.32
N VAL A 108 -0.16 -10.88 -0.04
CA VAL A 108 -0.81 -9.86 0.77
C VAL A 108 -1.07 -10.46 2.14
N VAL A 109 -0.48 -9.85 3.16
CA VAL A 109 -0.65 -10.26 4.55
C VAL A 109 -1.65 -9.31 5.20
N THR A 110 -2.73 -9.88 5.72
CA THR A 110 -3.77 -9.14 6.46
C THR A 110 -3.29 -8.92 7.88
N VAL A 111 -3.33 -7.66 8.32
CA VAL A 111 -2.77 -7.22 9.59
C VAL A 111 -3.84 -6.46 10.38
N ASP A 112 -3.99 -6.81 11.65
CA ASP A 112 -4.81 -6.12 12.63
C ASP A 112 -3.97 -5.12 13.44
N PRO A 113 -4.15 -3.81 13.21
CA PRO A 113 -3.38 -2.79 13.89
C PRO A 113 -3.68 -2.63 15.38
N ALA A 114 -4.77 -3.20 15.91
CA ALA A 114 -5.05 -3.17 17.35
C ALA A 114 -3.93 -3.84 18.17
N HIS A 115 -3.16 -4.72 17.53
CA HIS A 115 -2.01 -5.41 18.12
C HIS A 115 -0.68 -4.67 17.91
N PHE A 116 -0.67 -3.51 17.27
CA PHE A 116 0.56 -2.73 17.12
C PHE A 116 1.06 -2.26 18.48
N ALA A 117 2.37 -2.39 18.69
CA ALA A 117 2.99 -1.76 19.82
C ALA A 117 2.81 -0.24 19.72
N ARG A 118 2.83 0.46 20.87
CA ARG A 118 2.85 1.93 20.87
C ARG A 118 4.09 2.39 20.11
N GLY A 119 3.88 2.99 18.94
CA GLY A 119 4.94 3.43 18.05
C GLY A 119 4.39 4.42 17.04
N PRO A 120 5.24 5.26 16.46
CA PRO A 120 4.80 6.23 15.49
C PRO A 120 4.40 5.52 14.20
N VAL A 121 3.36 6.04 13.57
CA VAL A 121 2.95 5.62 12.23
C VAL A 121 2.70 6.86 11.39
N PHE A 122 3.15 6.80 10.15
CA PHE A 122 3.17 7.96 9.26
C PHE A 122 2.39 7.65 7.99
N ARG A 123 1.63 8.60 7.47
CA ARG A 123 1.01 8.46 6.15
C ARG A 123 2.05 8.76 5.08
N ALA A 124 2.14 7.90 4.06
CA ALA A 124 3.06 8.11 2.94
C ALA A 124 2.77 9.44 2.23
N VAL A 125 1.49 9.76 2.02
CA VAL A 125 1.06 11.00 1.35
C VAL A 125 1.54 12.28 2.06
N ASP A 126 1.64 12.27 3.39
CA ASP A 126 2.13 13.44 4.14
C ASP A 126 3.63 13.65 3.89
N ILE A 127 4.40 12.55 3.85
CA ILE A 127 5.84 12.59 3.61
C ILE A 127 6.14 13.00 2.15
N LEU A 128 5.37 12.50 1.18
CA LEU A 128 5.52 12.84 -0.23
C LEU A 128 5.20 14.32 -0.51
N ARG A 129 4.19 14.88 0.16
CA ARG A 129 3.84 16.31 0.06
C ARG A 129 4.98 17.21 0.53
N ASP A 130 5.62 16.86 1.64
CA ASP A 130 6.75 17.62 2.20
C ASP A 130 8.03 17.48 1.34
N GLY A 131 8.14 16.38 0.59
CA GLY A 131 9.30 16.03 -0.22
C GLY A 131 9.21 16.40 -1.70
N ALA A 132 8.20 17.16 -2.13
CA ALA A 132 7.83 17.41 -3.54
C ALA A 132 8.83 18.24 -4.38
N SER A 133 10.13 18.05 -4.18
CA SER A 133 11.20 18.57 -5.03
C SER A 133 11.77 17.44 -5.91
N GLY A 134 10.97 17.00 -6.88
CA GLY A 134 11.42 16.40 -8.13
C GLY A 134 11.81 14.92 -8.15
N LYS A 135 10.84 14.00 -8.35
CA LYS A 135 10.75 13.09 -9.53
C LYS A 135 9.64 12.03 -9.41
N ASP A 136 9.25 11.53 -10.60
CA ASP A 136 8.37 10.41 -10.99
C ASP A 136 6.98 10.30 -10.35
N ILE A 137 6.07 11.13 -10.89
CA ILE A 137 4.60 11.04 -10.78
C ILE A 137 4.09 9.61 -11.08
N ASN A 138 4.85 8.81 -11.83
CA ASN A 138 4.46 7.45 -12.24
C ASN A 138 4.36 6.45 -11.08
N ASP A 139 5.00 6.70 -9.93
CA ASP A 139 4.96 5.78 -8.79
C ASP A 139 4.03 6.29 -7.67
N GLU A 140 3.38 7.45 -7.84
CA GLU A 140 2.45 8.00 -6.85
C GLU A 140 1.30 7.03 -6.53
N TRP A 141 0.84 6.27 -7.53
CA TRP A 141 -0.21 5.27 -7.34
C TRP A 141 0.23 4.15 -6.39
N LEU A 142 1.52 3.81 -6.31
CA LEU A 142 2.05 2.77 -5.40
C LEU A 142 1.87 3.12 -3.93
N HIS A 143 1.70 4.42 -3.62
CA HIS A 143 1.67 4.95 -2.27
C HIS A 143 0.25 5.34 -1.83
N HIS A 144 -0.77 5.05 -2.64
CA HIS A 144 -2.15 5.38 -2.34
C HIS A 144 -2.64 4.59 -1.12
N GLY A 145 -3.05 5.31 -0.06
CA GLY A 145 -3.49 4.66 1.18
C GLY A 145 -2.37 3.94 1.94
N GLU A 146 -1.09 4.24 1.65
CA GLU A 146 0.06 3.66 2.32
C GLU A 146 0.38 4.38 3.63
N TYR A 147 0.74 3.58 4.63
CA TYR A 147 1.26 3.99 5.91
C TYR A 147 2.59 3.31 6.22
N LEU A 148 3.46 4.00 6.94
CA LEU A 148 4.79 3.55 7.33
C LEU A 148 4.82 3.25 8.82
N VAL A 149 4.78 1.97 9.16
CA VAL A 149 4.88 1.47 10.54
C VAL A 149 6.36 1.34 10.92
N MET A 150 6.75 1.85 12.08
CA MET A 150 8.14 1.80 12.51
C MET A 150 8.51 0.44 13.15
N TYR A 151 9.66 -0.09 12.76
CA TYR A 151 10.33 -1.27 13.31
C TYR A 151 9.62 -2.61 13.14
N ARG A 152 8.50 -2.83 13.79
CA ARG A 152 7.96 -4.18 13.99
C ARG A 152 6.44 -4.24 13.89
N ILE A 153 5.96 -5.26 13.20
CA ILE A 153 4.58 -5.73 13.30
C ILE A 153 4.63 -7.08 14.02
N PRO A 154 4.04 -7.22 15.22
CA PRO A 154 4.16 -8.44 16.00
C PRO A 154 3.30 -9.58 15.40
N PRO A 155 3.59 -10.85 15.69
CA PRO A 155 2.87 -11.99 15.10
C PRO A 155 1.38 -12.01 15.47
N GLN A 156 0.99 -11.47 16.63
CA GLN A 156 -0.40 -11.35 17.06
C GLN A 156 -1.24 -10.45 16.14
N ALA A 157 -0.59 -9.53 15.43
CA ALA A 157 -1.23 -8.67 14.45
C ALA A 157 -1.49 -9.40 13.12
N ILE A 158 -0.81 -10.52 12.85
CA ILE A 158 -0.95 -11.24 11.58
C ILE A 158 -2.22 -12.08 11.63
N ARG A 159 -3.13 -11.84 10.67
CA ARG A 159 -4.43 -12.53 10.60
C ARG A 159 -4.45 -13.62 9.54
N ASP A 160 -3.94 -13.29 8.36
CA ASP A 160 -3.94 -14.19 7.20
C ASP A 160 -2.83 -13.79 6.22
N GLU A 161 -2.41 -14.72 5.37
CA GLU A 161 -1.52 -14.47 4.24
C GLU A 161 -2.08 -15.10 2.96
N THR A 162 -2.35 -14.27 1.96
CA THR A 162 -2.89 -14.71 0.68
C THR A 162 -1.83 -14.55 -0.40
N PRO A 163 -1.45 -15.64 -1.13
CA PRO A 163 -0.56 -15.52 -2.27
C PRO A 163 -1.27 -14.81 -3.43
N VAL A 164 -0.64 -13.80 -4.02
CA VAL A 164 -1.19 -12.99 -5.12
C VAL A 164 -0.46 -13.23 -6.44
N CYS A 165 0.86 -13.42 -6.39
CA CYS A 165 1.64 -13.85 -7.54
C CYS A 165 2.52 -15.03 -7.12
N ARG A 166 2.67 -16.00 -8.01
CA ARG A 166 3.73 -17.01 -7.93
C ARG A 166 4.56 -16.84 -9.19
N GLY A 167 5.84 -16.50 -9.05
CA GLY A 167 6.77 -16.25 -10.15
C GLY A 167 6.83 -17.44 -11.11
N VAL A 168 7.08 -17.16 -12.40
CA VAL A 168 7.21 -18.05 -13.60
C VAL A 168 6.19 -19.19 -13.80
N ASP A 169 5.63 -19.83 -12.77
CA ASP A 169 4.55 -20.80 -12.79
C ASP A 169 3.22 -20.17 -12.33
N GLN A 170 2.65 -19.30 -13.17
CA GLN A 170 1.28 -18.78 -13.00
C GLN A 170 0.17 -19.82 -13.28
N ARG A 171 0.44 -21.13 -13.09
CA ARG A 171 -0.49 -22.23 -13.40
C ARG A 171 -1.78 -22.22 -12.56
N TRP A 172 -1.83 -21.43 -11.48
CA TRP A 172 -3.00 -21.32 -10.62
C TRP A 172 -4.08 -20.37 -11.16
N ARG A 173 -3.81 -19.58 -12.22
CA ARG A 173 -4.86 -18.83 -12.96
C ARG A 173 -5.89 -19.73 -13.66
N ALA A 174 -5.73 -21.05 -13.61
CA ALA A 174 -6.63 -22.03 -14.24
C ALA A 174 -7.70 -22.63 -13.30
N VAL A 175 -7.82 -22.18 -12.03
CA VAL A 175 -8.84 -22.71 -11.11
C VAL A 175 -10.02 -21.74 -10.96
N GLY A 176 -11.06 -21.97 -11.78
CA GLY A 176 -12.38 -21.32 -11.76
C GLY A 176 -12.71 -20.72 -13.13
N VAL A 177 -13.46 -21.34 -14.04
CA VAL A 177 -14.76 -22.01 -13.90
C VAL A 177 -14.78 -23.31 -14.72
N ILE A 178 -14.82 -24.45 -14.02
CA ILE A 178 -15.34 -25.71 -14.58
C ILE A 178 -16.65 -25.96 -13.85
N GLY A 179 -17.79 -25.87 -14.54
CA GLY A 179 -19.07 -26.28 -14.00
C GLY A 179 -20.24 -25.47 -14.54
N GLY A 180 -20.82 -25.93 -15.64
CA GLY A 180 -22.06 -25.37 -16.19
C GLY A 180 -22.48 -25.96 -17.53
N SER A 181 -22.40 -27.30 -17.69
CA SER A 181 -23.05 -27.98 -18.81
C SER A 181 -24.48 -28.34 -18.42
N LYS A 182 -25.45 -27.66 -19.02
CA LYS A 182 -26.57 -28.25 -19.77
C LYS A 182 -27.36 -27.14 -20.46
#